data_AF-A0A0H3J8J8-F1
#
_entry.id   AF-A0A0H3J8J8-F1
#
_cell.length_a   1.000
_cell.length_b   1.000
_cell.length_c   1.000
_cell.angle_alpha   90.00
_cell.angle_beta   90.00
_cell.angle_gamma   90.00
#
_symmetry.space_group_name_H-M   'P 1'
#
loop_
_entity.id
_entity.type
_entity.pdbx_description
1 polymer ?
#
loop_
_entity_poly.entity_id
_entity_poly.type
_entity_poly.pdbx_seq_one_letter_code
_entity_poly.pdbx_strand_id
1 'polypeptide(L)'
;MEELKELFIVNRNKIAYLYSNGIFEDRIEKIYRNGQEQYAFVFIATDTVRDLLKEFDGDTELKRFCSNFKSVAFTIKKYKEQEELL
;
A
#
# COMPACT_ATOMS: atom_id res chain seq x y z
N MET A 1 28.82 -5.02 6.55
CA MET A 1 27.36 -5.05 6.73
C MET A 1 26.75 -5.03 5.35
N GLU A 2 25.87 -5.96 5.03
CA GLU A 2 25.18 -5.98 3.74
C GLU A 2 24.23 -4.77 3.70
N GLU A 3 24.34 -3.92 2.69
CA GLU A 3 23.46 -2.75 2.55
C GLU A 3 22.01 -3.26 2.38
N LEU A 4 21.15 -2.88 3.33
CA LEU A 4 19.74 -3.19 3.23
C LEU A 4 19.16 -2.42 2.05
N LYS A 5 18.70 -3.16 1.03
CA LYS A 5 18.08 -2.59 -0.16
C LYS A 5 16.79 -1.85 0.20
N GLU A 6 16.44 -0.86 -0.58
CA GLU A 6 15.16 -0.15 -0.47
C GLU A 6 14.07 -0.84 -1.31
N LEU A 7 12.82 -0.80 -0.83
CA LEU A 7 11.63 -1.29 -1.51
C LEU A 7 10.68 -0.14 -1.80
N PHE A 8 10.43 0.10 -3.08
CA PHE A 8 9.49 1.10 -3.56
C PHE A 8 8.12 0.46 -3.79
N ILE A 9 7.17 0.69 -2.88
CA ILE A 9 5.86 0.06 -2.91
C ILE A 9 4.79 1.08 -3.30
N VAL A 10 4.07 0.80 -4.39
CA VAL A 10 2.92 1.61 -4.85
C VAL A 10 1.57 0.93 -4.56
N ASN A 11 1.60 -0.36 -4.19
CA ASN A 11 0.40 -1.12 -3.90
C ASN A 11 -0.12 -0.76 -2.50
N ARG A 12 -1.24 -0.03 -2.47
CA ARG A 12 -1.89 0.45 -1.23
C ARG A 12 -2.27 -0.67 -0.27
N ASN A 13 -2.60 -1.86 -0.77
CA ASN A 13 -2.97 -2.98 0.10
C ASN A 13 -1.74 -3.54 0.82
N LYS A 14 -0.59 -3.62 0.13
CA LYS A 14 0.69 -4.00 0.75
C LYS A 14 1.11 -2.99 1.82
N ILE A 15 0.95 -1.70 1.53
CA ILE A 15 1.24 -0.62 2.49
C ILE A 15 0.34 -0.74 3.72
N ALA A 16 -0.97 -0.88 3.52
CA ALA A 16 -1.93 -1.02 4.63
C ALA A 16 -1.63 -2.25 5.51
N TYR A 17 -1.24 -3.37 4.89
CA TYR A 17 -0.86 -4.58 5.61
C TYR A 17 0.45 -4.42 6.41
N LEU A 18 1.44 -3.69 5.88
CA LEU A 18 2.63 -3.34 6.66
C LEU A 18 2.27 -2.45 7.85
N TYR A 19 1.40 -1.46 7.66
CA TYR A 19 0.94 -0.59 8.75
C TYR A 19 0.18 -1.35 9.83
N SER A 20 -0.66 -2.32 9.48
CA SER A 20 -1.35 -3.15 10.47
C SER A 20 -0.39 -4.00 11.30
N ASN A 21 0.83 -4.21 10.81
CA ASN A 21 1.92 -4.88 11.50
C ASN A 21 2.93 -3.91 12.14
N GLY A 22 2.59 -2.61 12.25
CA GLY A 22 3.43 -1.60 12.87
C GLY A 22 4.68 -1.22 12.08
N ILE A 23 4.74 -1.57 10.79
CA ILE A 23 5.85 -1.20 9.90
C ILE A 23 5.42 -0.02 9.04
N PHE A 24 6.14 1.10 9.18
CA PHE A 24 5.91 2.32 8.42
C PHE A 24 7.03 2.59 7.43
N GLU A 25 6.72 3.36 6.40
CA GLU A 25 7.69 3.80 5.40
C GLU A 25 8.73 4.74 6.04
N ASP A 26 9.92 4.73 5.47
CA ASP A 26 10.96 5.71 5.77
C ASP A 26 10.61 7.07 5.15
N ARG A 27 10.13 7.03 3.91
CA ARG A 27 9.74 8.22 3.13
C ARG A 27 8.79 7.87 1.99
N ILE A 28 8.19 8.91 1.43
CA ILE A 28 7.35 8.84 0.23
C ILE A 28 8.06 9.60 -0.89
N GLU A 29 8.25 8.95 -2.04
CA GLU A 29 8.91 9.53 -3.19
C GLU A 29 8.04 9.48 -4.45
N LYS A 30 8.22 10.46 -5.33
CA LYS A 30 7.59 10.45 -6.65
C LYS A 30 8.48 9.65 -7.60
N ILE A 31 7.92 8.61 -8.22
CA ILE A 31 8.59 7.75 -9.19
C ILE A 31 7.88 7.80 -10.53
N TYR A 32 8.60 7.51 -11.61
CA TYR A 32 8.01 7.31 -12.94
C TYR A 32 8.00 5.82 -13.26
N ARG A 33 6.82 5.24 -13.43
CA ARG A 33 6.65 3.80 -13.72
C ARG A 33 5.47 3.57 -14.65
N ASN A 34 5.64 2.68 -15.62
CA ASN A 34 4.60 2.33 -16.61
C ASN A 34 4.00 3.56 -17.33
N GLY A 35 4.84 4.56 -17.65
CA GLY A 35 4.40 5.76 -18.37
C GLY A 35 3.68 6.82 -17.51
N GLN A 36 3.58 6.63 -16.19
CA GLN A 36 2.88 7.52 -15.29
C GLN A 36 3.73 7.88 -14.06
N GLU A 37 3.58 9.11 -13.57
CA GLU A 37 4.08 9.49 -12.25
C GLU A 37 3.22 8.88 -11.14
N GLN A 38 3.89 8.27 -10.16
CA GLN A 38 3.25 7.62 -9.02
C GLN A 38 4.00 7.96 -7.73
N TYR A 39 3.29 7.99 -6.61
CA TYR A 39 3.92 8.06 -5.29
C TYR A 39 4.21 6.66 -4.78
N ALA A 40 5.48 6.37 -4.50
CA ALA A 40 5.93 5.14 -3.89
C ALA A 40 6.29 5.38 -2.42
N PHE A 41 5.89 4.43 -1.58
CA PHE A 41 6.24 4.38 -0.17
C PHE A 41 7.51 3.53 -0.07
N VAL A 42 8.57 4.11 0.48
CA VAL A 42 9.91 3.51 0.52
C VAL A 42 10.12 2.83 1.87
N PHE A 43 10.39 1.54 1.84
CA PHE A 43 10.68 0.73 3.03
C PHE A 43 12.09 0.16 2.95
N ILE A 44 12.71 -0.06 4.11
CA ILE A 44 13.96 -0.82 4.19
C ILE A 44 13.62 -2.32 4.06
N ALA A 45 14.32 -3.03 3.18
CA ALA A 45 14.10 -4.46 2.91
C ALA A 45 14.67 -5.36 4.02
N THR A 46 14.17 -5.22 5.24
CA THR A 46 14.46 -6.16 6.33
C THR A 46 13.79 -7.51 6.05
N ASP A 47 14.28 -8.57 6.70
CA ASP A 47 13.68 -9.90 6.53
C ASP A 47 12.21 -9.92 7.00
N THR A 48 11.89 -9.21 8.09
CA THR A 48 10.51 -9.01 8.54
C THR A 48 9.63 -8.39 7.45
N VAL A 49 10.08 -7.34 6.77
CA VAL A 49 9.32 -6.73 5.68
C VAL A 49 9.13 -7.71 4.53
N ARG A 50 10.18 -8.45 4.15
CA ARG A 50 10.11 -9.43 3.05
C ARG A 50 9.14 -10.56 3.36
N ASP A 51 9.13 -11.04 4.60
CA ASP A 51 8.28 -12.16 5.00
C ASP A 51 6.82 -11.74 5.10
N LEU A 52 6.52 -10.56 5.65
CA LEU A 52 5.17 -9.98 5.62
C LEU A 52 4.67 -9.78 4.18
N LEU A 53 5.52 -9.30 3.28
CA LEU A 53 5.13 -9.14 1.87
C LEU A 53 4.86 -10.47 1.17
N LYS A 54 5.62 -11.53 1.50
CA LYS A 54 5.35 -12.89 1.00
C LYS A 54 4.06 -13.45 1.57
N GLU A 55 3.79 -13.25 2.86
CA GLU A 55 2.54 -13.66 3.50
C GLU A 55 1.34 -13.00 2.81
N PHE A 56 1.40 -11.68 2.64
CA PHE A 56 0.38 -10.93 1.90
C PHE A 56 0.21 -11.47 0.48
N ASP A 57 1.30 -11.78 -0.23
CA ASP A 57 1.25 -12.31 -1.59
C ASP A 57 0.68 -13.74 -1.65
N GLY A 58 0.74 -14.51 -0.56
CA GLY A 58 0.14 -15.84 -0.45
C GLY A 58 -1.35 -15.83 -0.07
N ASP A 59 -1.82 -14.81 0.66
CA ASP A 59 -3.19 -14.77 1.18
C ASP A 59 -4.18 -14.11 0.20
N THR A 60 -5.01 -14.92 -0.45
CA THR A 60 -6.01 -14.44 -1.41
C THR A 60 -7.22 -13.78 -0.74
N GLU A 61 -7.61 -14.25 0.45
CA GLU A 61 -8.77 -13.71 1.16
C GLU A 61 -8.45 -12.34 1.75
N LEU A 62 -7.25 -12.17 2.30
CA LEU A 62 -6.76 -10.86 2.73
C LEU A 62 -6.75 -9.84 1.58
N LYS A 63 -6.24 -10.24 0.40
CA LYS A 63 -6.26 -9.36 -0.78
C LYS A 63 -7.67 -8.97 -1.20
N ARG A 64 -8.61 -9.92 -1.18
CA ARG A 64 -10.04 -9.68 -1.49
C ARG A 64 -10.65 -8.73 -0.47
N PHE A 65 -10.42 -8.95 0.82
CA PHE A 65 -10.88 -8.08 1.89
C PHE A 65 -10.39 -6.65 1.69
N CYS A 66 -9.08 -6.43 1.50
CA CYS A 66 -8.52 -5.10 1.27
C CYS A 66 -9.14 -4.42 0.03
N SER A 67 -9.35 -5.18 -1.05
CA SER A 67 -9.99 -4.66 -2.26
C SER A 67 -11.43 -4.22 -2.01
N ASN A 68 -12.21 -5.05 -1.31
CA ASN A 68 -13.60 -4.76 -0.97
C ASN A 68 -13.71 -3.56 -0.02
N PHE A 69 -12.86 -3.50 1.01
CA PHE A 69 -12.80 -2.37 1.93
C PHE A 69 -12.55 -1.05 1.19
N LYS A 70 -11.59 -1.04 0.25
CA LYS A 70 -11.31 0.13 -0.59
C LYS A 70 -12.52 0.53 -1.45
N SER A 71 -13.25 -0.45 -2.00
CA SER A 71 -14.47 -0.20 -2.77
C SER A 71 -15.53 0.48 -1.91
N VAL A 72 -15.76 0.00 -0.69
CA VAL A 72 -16.70 0.61 0.25
C VAL A 72 -16.29 2.04 0.59
N ALA A 73 -15.01 2.27 0.90
CA ALA A 73 -14.50 3.60 1.21
C ALA A 73 -14.70 4.59 0.05
N PHE A 74 -14.45 4.17 -1.20
CA PHE A 74 -14.70 5.02 -2.37
C PHE A 74 -16.18 5.29 -2.60
N THR A 75 -17.05 4.30 -2.39
CA THR A 75 -18.50 4.50 -2.47
C THR A 75 -18.94 5.58 -1.49
N ILE A 76 -18.54 5.48 -0.22
CA ILE A 76 -18.87 6.50 0.80
C ILE A 76 -18.34 7.88 0.39
N LYS A 77 -17.09 7.95 -0.07
CA LYS A 77 -16.49 9.22 -0.53
C LYS A 77 -17.32 9.85 -1.66
N LYS A 78 -17.73 9.05 -2.65
CA LYS A 78 -18.55 9.52 -3.77
C LYS A 78 -19.88 10.11 -3.30
N TYR A 79 -20.56 9.48 -2.34
CA TYR A 79 -21.81 10.02 -1.82
C TYR A 79 -21.60 11.36 -1.09
N LYS A 80 -20.54 11.49 -0.29
CA LYS A 80 -20.20 12.77 0.37
C LYS A 80 -19.91 13.89 -0.63
N GLU A 81 -19.13 13.61 -1.67
CA GLU A 81 -18.85 14.59 -2.73
C GLU A 81 -20.12 15.02 -3.48
N GLN A 82 -21.13 14.16 -3.57
CA GLN A 82 -22.42 14.49 -4.17
C GLN A 82 -23.31 15.35 -3.25
N GLU A 83 -23.25 15.13 -1.93
CA GLU A 83 -23.95 15.96 -0.94
C GLU A 83 -23.40 17.39 -0.89
N GLU A 84 -22.09 17.58 -1.04
CA GLU A 84 -21.44 18.91 -1.04
C GLU A 84 -21.74 19.76 -2.29
N LEU A 85 -22.30 19.16 -3.34
CA LEU A 85 -22.66 19.83 -4.60
C LEU A 85 -24.13 20.28 -4.67
N LEU A 86 -24.95 19.97 -3.65
CA LEU A 86 -26.36 20.33 -3.51
C LEU A 86 -26.54 21.51 -2.54
#